data_AF-A0A7S3AHU1-F1
#
_entry.id   AF-A0A7S3AHU1-F1
#
_cell.length_a   1.000
_cell.length_b   1.000
_cell.length_c   1.000
_cell.angle_alpha   90.00
_cell.angle_beta   90.00
_cell.angle_gamma   90.00
#
_symmetry.space_group_name_H-M   'P 1'
#
loop_
_entity.id
_entity.type
_entity.pdbx_description
1 polymer ?
#
loop_
_entity_poly.entity_id
_entity_poly.type
_entity_poly.pdbx_seq_one_letter_code
_entity_poly.pdbx_strand_id
1 'polypeptide(L)'
;GTMAPSRSLIKVGFPERQPEGVAQLCFLAGQGHTMGLAERVYTCPQCCANQQEIPTQCPVCNLKLLSAAELTKTYHHLFPVPSFVQPNRPVPTLAAAPALAGGGQEDCKCFG
;
A
#
# COMPACT_ATOMS: atom_id res chain seq x y z
N GLY A 1 -36.54 -8.13 -5.42
CA GLY A 1 -35.87 -7.18 -6.32
C GLY A 1 -34.38 -7.23 -6.05
N THR A 2 -33.60 -7.62 -7.04
CA THR A 2 -32.13 -7.71 -6.93
C THR A 2 -31.54 -6.31 -7.05
N MET A 3 -31.04 -5.75 -5.95
CA MET A 3 -30.30 -4.48 -5.96
C MET A 3 -28.90 -4.77 -6.50
N ALA A 4 -28.65 -4.43 -7.76
CA ALA A 4 -27.32 -4.54 -8.35
C ALA A 4 -26.35 -3.62 -7.59
N PRO A 5 -25.12 -4.05 -7.29
CA PRO A 5 -24.14 -3.19 -6.65
C PRO A 5 -23.83 -2.01 -7.56
N SER A 6 -24.11 -0.79 -7.10
CA SER A 6 -23.83 0.44 -7.85
C SER A 6 -22.32 0.64 -7.99
N ARG A 7 -21.81 0.42 -9.20
CA ARG A 7 -20.39 0.63 -9.54
C ARG A 7 -20.17 2.11 -9.85
N SER A 8 -19.82 2.89 -8.84
CA SER A 8 -19.47 4.30 -9.00
C SER A 8 -17.99 4.45 -9.37
N LEU A 9 -17.71 5.33 -10.34
CA LEU A 9 -16.35 5.73 -10.67
C LEU A 9 -15.93 6.86 -9.73
N ILE A 10 -14.73 6.75 -9.17
CA ILE A 10 -14.11 7.80 -8.38
C ILE A 10 -12.91 8.35 -9.11
N LYS A 11 -12.72 9.67 -9.05
CA LYS A 11 -11.51 10.32 -9.56
C LYS A 11 -10.44 10.29 -8.46
N VAL A 12 -9.27 9.78 -8.80
CA VAL A 12 -8.08 9.76 -7.93
C VAL A 12 -6.88 10.33 -8.66
N GLY A 13 -5.88 10.80 -7.93
CA GLY A 13 -4.63 11.32 -8.46
C GLY A 13 -3.42 10.57 -7.90
N PHE A 14 -2.39 10.42 -8.72
CA PHE A 14 -1.10 9.86 -8.32
C PHE A 14 -0.08 10.99 -8.27
N PRO A 15 0.25 11.52 -7.08
CA PRO A 15 1.21 12.60 -6.96
C PRO A 15 2.64 12.08 -7.11
N GLU A 16 3.51 12.94 -7.61
CA GLU A 16 4.95 12.68 -7.65
C GLU A 16 5.59 13.06 -6.31
N ARG A 17 6.58 12.28 -5.89
CA ARG A 17 7.37 12.56 -4.69
C ARG A 17 8.49 13.53 -5.03
N GLN A 18 8.58 14.64 -4.30
CA GLN A 18 9.66 15.62 -4.44
C GLN A 18 10.99 15.04 -3.93
N PRO A 19 12.13 15.48 -4.50
CA PRO A 19 13.45 15.02 -4.10
C PRO A 19 13.75 15.35 -2.63
N GLU A 20 14.36 14.40 -1.92
CA GLU A 20 14.72 14.53 -0.51
C GLU A 20 15.94 15.48 -0.37
N GLY A 21 15.97 16.28 0.69
CA GLY A 21 17.14 17.11 1.05
C GLY A 21 16.85 18.56 1.40
N VAL A 22 15.64 19.06 1.10
CA VAL A 22 15.20 20.39 1.54
C VAL A 22 13.78 20.28 2.08
N ALA A 23 13.56 20.79 3.29
CA ALA A 23 12.21 20.88 3.84
C ALA A 23 11.39 21.89 3.02
N GLN A 24 10.27 21.44 2.46
CA GLN A 24 9.38 22.26 1.64
C GLN A 24 8.09 22.56 2.40
N LEU A 25 7.47 23.70 2.09
CA LEU A 25 6.14 24.05 2.59
C LEU A 25 5.10 23.09 2.00
N CYS A 26 4.35 22.43 2.87
CA CYS A 26 3.29 21.49 2.50
C CYS A 26 2.15 21.49 3.52
N PHE A 27 1.02 20.92 3.14
CA PHE A 27 -0.09 20.68 4.07
C PHE A 27 0.25 19.49 4.94
N LEU A 28 0.17 19.68 6.26
CA LEU A 28 0.47 18.66 7.25
C LEU A 28 -0.70 17.70 7.39
N ALA A 29 -0.39 16.42 7.63
CA ALA A 29 -1.40 15.40 7.83
C ALA A 29 -2.11 15.57 9.17
N GLY A 30 -3.43 15.30 9.20
CA GLY A 30 -4.21 15.22 10.44
C GLY A 30 -4.45 16.55 11.18
N GLN A 31 -3.89 17.68 10.73
CA GLN A 31 -3.94 18.95 11.46
C GLN A 31 -4.87 20.02 10.83
N GLY A 32 -5.78 19.63 9.93
CA GLY A 32 -6.86 20.52 9.46
C GLY A 32 -6.35 21.78 8.73
N HIS A 33 -5.98 21.63 7.45
CA HIS A 33 -5.52 22.72 6.56
C HIS A 33 -4.33 23.54 7.08
N THR A 34 -3.60 23.05 8.08
CA THR A 34 -2.37 23.70 8.54
C THR A 34 -1.23 23.43 7.56
N MET A 35 -0.40 24.46 7.37
CA MET A 35 0.81 24.36 6.57
C MET A 35 2.03 24.30 7.48
N GLY A 36 3.01 23.50 7.08
CA GLY A 36 4.28 23.37 7.78
C GLY A 36 5.39 22.96 6.83
N LEU A 37 6.59 22.83 7.38
CA LEU A 37 7.75 22.34 6.66
C LEU A 37 7.84 20.84 6.82
N ALA A 38 7.97 20.12 5.70
CA ALA A 38 8.27 18.69 5.70
C ALA A 38 9.32 18.37 4.64
N GLU A 39 10.14 17.37 4.93
CA GLU A 39 11.14 16.85 3.98
C GLU A 39 10.51 15.91 2.95
N ARG A 40 9.45 15.21 3.35
CA ARG A 40 8.68 14.34 2.48
C ARG A 40 7.47 15.09 1.98
N VAL A 41 7.45 15.34 0.67
CA VAL A 41 6.39 16.11 0.03
C VAL A 41 5.94 15.45 -1.26
N TYR A 42 4.63 15.41 -1.45
CA TYR A 42 3.94 14.91 -2.63
C TYR A 42 3.20 16.05 -3.31
N THR A 43 3.43 16.26 -4.61
CA THR A 43 2.81 17.36 -5.35
C THR A 43 1.52 16.91 -6.04
N CYS A 44 0.42 17.62 -5.76
CA CYS A 44 -0.88 17.33 -6.38
C CYS A 44 -0.84 17.61 -7.89
N PRO A 45 -1.24 16.66 -8.76
CA PRO A 45 -1.17 16.82 -10.21
C PRO A 45 -2.21 17.80 -10.79
N GLN A 46 -3.22 18.19 -10.02
CA GLN A 46 -4.28 19.10 -10.50
C GLN A 46 -4.12 20.55 -10.07
N CYS A 47 -3.58 20.81 -8.88
CA CYS A 47 -3.45 22.17 -8.33
C CYS A 47 -2.04 22.51 -7.84
N CYS A 48 -1.09 21.59 -8.00
CA CYS A 48 0.31 21.74 -7.58
C CYS A 48 0.51 21.96 -6.07
N ALA A 49 -0.53 21.74 -5.25
CA ALA A 49 -0.42 21.81 -3.80
C ALA A 49 0.43 20.65 -3.25
N ASN A 50 1.31 20.97 -2.31
CA ASN A 50 2.22 20.04 -1.66
C ASN A 50 1.55 19.38 -0.43
N GLN A 51 1.64 18.06 -0.30
CA GLN A 51 1.11 17.28 0.83
C GLN A 51 2.23 16.51 1.52
N GLN A 52 2.18 16.42 2.85
CA GLN A 52 3.18 15.69 3.64
C GLN A 52 3.12 14.17 3.44
N GLU A 53 1.91 13.60 3.34
CA GLU A 53 1.72 12.16 3.18
C GLU A 53 0.52 11.84 2.28
N ILE A 54 0.50 10.60 1.80
CA ILE A 54 -0.61 9.95 1.09
C ILE A 54 -0.83 8.59 1.75
N PRO A 55 -2.08 8.11 1.90
CA PRO A 55 -3.28 8.55 1.20
C PRO A 55 -3.95 9.75 1.88
N THR A 56 -4.26 10.80 1.11
CA THR A 56 -4.94 11.99 1.64
C THR A 56 -5.85 12.65 0.60
N GLN A 57 -6.77 13.49 1.06
CA GLN A 57 -7.57 14.34 0.18
C GLN A 57 -6.91 15.72 0.06
N CYS A 58 -6.64 16.17 -1.16
CA CYS A 58 -6.04 17.48 -1.37
C CYS A 58 -6.97 18.59 -0.87
N PRO A 59 -6.54 19.46 0.06
CA PRO A 59 -7.38 20.50 0.65
C PRO A 59 -7.74 21.64 -0.32
N VAL A 60 -7.03 21.73 -1.44
CA VAL A 60 -7.25 22.79 -2.45
C VAL A 60 -8.26 22.35 -3.51
N CYS A 61 -8.11 21.14 -4.09
CA CYS A 61 -8.95 20.67 -5.19
C CYS A 61 -9.85 19.47 -4.84
N ASN A 62 -9.80 19.00 -3.59
CA ASN A 62 -10.56 17.85 -3.08
C ASN A 62 -10.30 16.51 -3.81
N LEU A 63 -9.24 16.42 -4.61
CA LEU A 63 -8.83 15.18 -5.26
C LEU A 63 -8.21 14.22 -4.25
N LYS A 64 -8.66 12.95 -4.24
CA LYS A 64 -8.03 11.89 -3.46
C LYS A 64 -6.69 11.54 -4.08
N LEU A 65 -5.61 11.68 -3.32
CA LEU A 65 -4.25 11.35 -3.73
C LEU A 65 -3.88 9.98 -3.16
N LEU A 66 -3.44 9.08 -4.04
CA LEU A 66 -3.07 7.71 -3.73
C LEU A 66 -1.74 7.36 -4.40
N SER A 67 -0.98 6.44 -3.81
CA SER A 67 0.16 5.81 -4.46
C SER A 67 -0.29 4.63 -5.34
N ALA A 68 0.52 4.31 -6.35
CA ALA A 68 0.28 3.11 -7.17
C ALA A 68 0.31 1.82 -6.32
N ALA A 69 1.20 1.76 -5.32
CA ALA A 69 1.36 0.59 -4.46
C ALA A 69 0.11 0.28 -3.63
N GLU A 70 -0.61 1.31 -3.17
CA GLU A 70 -1.85 1.13 -2.42
C GLU A 70 -2.94 0.46 -3.25
N LEU A 71 -3.01 0.77 -4.55
CA LEU A 71 -3.93 0.08 -5.45
C LEU A 71 -3.48 -1.37 -5.67
N THR A 72 -2.18 -1.62 -5.87
CA THR A 72 -1.66 -2.97 -6.08
C THR A 72 -1.95 -3.90 -4.91
N LYS A 73 -1.91 -3.42 -3.66
CA LYS A 73 -2.29 -4.26 -2.50
C LYS A 73 -3.72 -4.80 -2.60
N THR A 74 -4.63 -4.04 -3.20
CA THR A 74 -6.01 -4.49 -3.42
C THR A 74 -6.16 -5.48 -4.58
N TYR A 75 -5.13 -5.64 -5.41
CA TYR A 75 -5.15 -6.53 -6.58
C TYR A 75 -5.43 -7.99 -6.20
N HIS A 76 -4.90 -8.47 -5.06
CA HIS A 76 -5.17 -9.83 -4.57
C HIS A 76 -6.64 -10.09 -4.20
N HIS A 77 -7.42 -9.03 -3.91
CA HIS A 77 -8.87 -9.13 -3.70
C HIS A 77 -9.65 -9.06 -5.01
N LEU A 78 -9.10 -8.38 -6.03
CA LEU A 78 -9.70 -8.28 -7.36
C LEU A 78 -9.49 -9.56 -8.18
N PHE A 79 -8.36 -10.25 -7.96
CA PHE A 79 -7.98 -11.48 -8.66
C PHE A 79 -7.52 -12.54 -7.64
N PRO A 80 -8.46 -13.31 -7.06
CA PRO A 80 -8.13 -14.37 -6.13
C PRO A 80 -7.26 -15.44 -6.80
N VAL A 81 -6.23 -15.92 -6.10
CA VAL A 81 -5.39 -17.02 -6.59
C VAL A 81 -6.23 -18.30 -6.60
N PRO A 82 -6.22 -19.09 -7.69
CA PRO A 82 -6.94 -20.36 -7.73
C PRO A 82 -6.39 -21.33 -6.68
N SER A 83 -7.27 -22.17 -6.13
CA SER A 83 -6.90 -23.20 -5.16
C SER A 83 -5.87 -24.16 -5.76
N PHE A 84 -4.83 -24.48 -4.98
CA PHE A 84 -3.85 -25.49 -5.36
C PHE A 84 -4.49 -26.87 -5.46
N VAL A 85 -4.27 -27.57 -6.58
CA VAL A 85 -4.65 -28.97 -6.77
C VAL A 85 -3.44 -29.83 -6.42
N GLN A 86 -3.46 -30.48 -5.26
CA GLN A 86 -2.40 -31.39 -4.86
C GLN A 86 -2.37 -32.60 -5.79
N PRO A 87 -1.29 -32.82 -6.58
CA PRO A 87 -1.16 -34.05 -7.33
C PRO A 87 -0.96 -35.20 -6.34
N ASN A 88 -1.66 -36.31 -6.56
CA ASN A 88 -1.43 -37.54 -5.80
C ASN A 88 -0.08 -38.14 -6.22
N ARG A 89 1.01 -37.55 -5.72
CA ARG A 89 2.33 -38.16 -5.83
C ARG A 89 2.44 -39.17 -4.68
N PRO A 90 2.72 -40.45 -4.97
CA PRO A 90 3.11 -41.36 -3.91
C PRO A 90 4.34 -40.76 -3.23
N VAL A 91 4.21 -40.45 -1.94
CA VAL A 91 5.33 -40.00 -1.11
C VAL A 91 6.35 -41.14 -1.15
N PRO A 92 7.58 -40.95 -1.67
CA PRO A 92 8.62 -41.91 -1.38
C PRO A 92 8.83 -41.82 0.13
N THR A 93 8.46 -42.89 0.84
CA THR A 93 8.69 -43.06 2.27
C THR A 93 10.19 -42.93 2.53
N LEU A 94 10.66 -41.71 2.79
CA LEU A 94 11.94 -41.53 3.46
C LEU A 94 11.73 -42.06 4.88
N ALA A 95 12.27 -43.24 5.11
CA ALA A 95 12.34 -43.86 6.41
C ALA A 95 12.80 -42.85 7.47
N ALA A 96 12.01 -42.79 8.54
CA ALA A 96 12.30 -42.27 9.88
C ALA A 96 13.65 -41.55 10.08
N ALA A 97 13.60 -40.24 10.29
CA ALA A 97 14.59 -39.52 11.09
C ALA A 97 13.91 -39.02 12.37
N PRO A 98 14.52 -39.19 13.56
CA PRO A 98 13.88 -38.87 14.82
C PRO A 98 13.77 -37.35 15.02
N ALA A 99 12.73 -36.96 15.74
CA ALA A 99 12.50 -35.59 16.17
C ALA A 99 13.66 -35.07 17.01
N LEU A 100 14.36 -34.05 16.52
CA LEU A 100 15.25 -33.21 17.33
C LEU A 100 14.49 -31.92 17.66
N ALA A 101 14.06 -31.84 18.92
CA ALA A 101 13.62 -30.59 19.53
C ALA A 101 14.82 -29.64 19.66
N GLY A 102 14.65 -28.40 19.22
CA GLY A 102 15.62 -27.32 19.40
C GLY A 102 14.97 -25.99 19.10
N GLY A 103 14.69 -25.20 20.13
CA GLY A 103 14.21 -23.83 19.99
C GLY A 103 15.29 -22.88 19.48
N GLY A 104 14.89 -21.87 18.72
CA GLY A 104 15.74 -20.78 18.27
C GLY A 104 14.89 -19.69 17.63
N GLN A 105 14.81 -18.54 18.29
CA GLN A 105 14.34 -17.28 17.74
C GLN A 105 15.29 -16.86 16.62
N GLU A 106 14.80 -16.70 15.39
CA GLU A 106 15.54 -15.98 14.35
C GLU A 106 14.69 -14.82 13.82
N ASP A 107 15.35 -13.69 13.81
CA ASP A 107 14.90 -12.33 13.58
C ASP A 107 14.48 -12.09 12.13
N CYS A 108 13.24 -11.63 11.95
CA CYS A 108 12.77 -11.11 10.66
C CYS A 108 13.43 -9.77 10.35
N LYS A 109 14.64 -9.79 9.80
CA LYS A 109 15.30 -8.61 9.25
C LYS A 109 14.91 -8.43 7.79
N CYS A 110 13.83 -7.68 7.54
CA CYS A 110 13.57 -7.11 6.22
C CYS A 110 14.65 -6.05 5.96
N PHE A 111 15.65 -6.40 5.13
CA PHE A 111 16.57 -5.40 4.56
C PHE A 111 15.89 -4.71 3.38
N GLY A 112 15.96 -3.38 3.40
CA GLY A 112 15.43 -2.47 2.39
C GLY A 112 16.37 -2.18 1.24
#